data_AF-A0A520CZB1-F1
#
_entry.id   AF-A0A520CZB1-F1
#
_cell.length_a   1.000
_cell.length_b   1.000
_cell.length_c   1.000
_cell.angle_alpha   90.00
_cell.angle_beta   90.00
_cell.angle_gamma   90.00
#
_symmetry.space_group_name_H-M   'P 1'
#
loop_
_entity.id
_entity.type
_entity.pdbx_description
1 polymer ?
#
loop_
_entity_poly.entity_id
_entity_poly.type
_entity_poly.pdbx_seq_one_letter_code
_entity_poly.pdbx_strand_id
1 'polypeptide(L)'
;MFDDYKKEVLDFYLVRKNEGDLSLNLINPSPAKLRDECLMVYAERPIPSDNSALRLFFNQPPNGDDFSDCIERIDIDRFRPLIKLINEPNTKSDAKNTELLAWLINFELRPYQVWKKSNGGKGPKPGFAKPKIKAALIAFMIIAFATGGTIIAMKTDFGSKPCMYWDGTNYIPIGCEENINANKLAIDQYQVRYLHRITKPDTLTLNDIGRVHYFKISVDSVEFYTAKGDCPKDTKKRLKPMTKYMYEKYILPQKASSKK
;
A
#
# COMPACT_ATOMS: atom_id res chain seq x y z
N MET A 1 -1.23 -22.72 -20.46
CA MET A 1 -2.29 -22.71 -19.43
C MET A 1 -1.91 -21.88 -18.20
N PHE A 2 -0.91 -22.26 -17.38
CA PHE A 2 -0.48 -21.38 -16.27
C PHE A 2 0.25 -20.13 -16.78
N ASP A 3 1.01 -20.26 -17.87
CA ASP A 3 1.67 -19.10 -18.49
C ASP A 3 0.68 -18.04 -19.00
N ASP A 4 -0.52 -18.44 -19.42
CA ASP A 4 -1.59 -17.52 -19.83
C ASP A 4 -2.13 -16.73 -18.64
N TYR A 5 -2.38 -17.40 -17.51
CA TYR A 5 -2.72 -16.75 -16.24
C TYR A 5 -1.62 -15.79 -15.77
N LYS A 6 -0.36 -16.23 -15.82
CA LYS A 6 0.80 -15.39 -15.50
C LYS A 6 0.85 -14.14 -16.37
N LYS A 7 0.60 -14.30 -17.67
CA LYS A 7 0.52 -13.19 -18.61
C LYS A 7 -0.59 -12.21 -18.24
N GLU A 8 -1.80 -12.69 -17.95
CA GLU A 8 -2.93 -11.82 -17.57
C GLU A 8 -2.67 -11.05 -16.26
N VAL A 9 -2.08 -11.70 -15.25
CA VAL A 9 -1.71 -11.04 -13.99
C VAL A 9 -0.68 -9.94 -14.23
N LEU A 10 0.33 -10.21 -15.07
CA LEU A 10 1.37 -9.22 -15.42
C LEU A 10 0.79 -8.07 -16.26
N ASP A 11 -0.05 -8.36 -17.24
CA ASP A 11 -0.71 -7.34 -18.06
C ASP A 11 -1.59 -6.44 -17.17
N PHE A 12 -2.31 -7.01 -16.19
CA PHE A 12 -3.09 -6.26 -15.21
C PHE A 12 -2.21 -5.38 -14.30
N TYR A 13 -1.06 -5.88 -13.84
CA TYR A 13 -0.08 -5.09 -13.09
C TYR A 13 0.44 -3.91 -13.92
N LEU A 14 0.83 -4.13 -15.19
CA LEU A 14 1.38 -3.10 -16.06
C LEU A 14 0.37 -2.00 -16.38
N VAL A 15 -0.88 -2.35 -16.64
CA VAL A 15 -1.96 -1.38 -16.84
C VAL A 15 -2.10 -0.48 -15.61
N ARG A 16 -2.27 -1.07 -14.42
CA ARG A 16 -2.39 -0.30 -13.17
C ARG A 16 -1.16 0.53 -12.85
N LYS A 17 0.04 0.04 -13.18
CA LYS A 17 1.29 0.79 -13.02
C LYS A 17 1.30 2.05 -13.88
N ASN A 18 0.88 1.94 -15.15
CA ASN A 18 0.86 3.04 -16.10
C ASN A 18 -0.26 4.05 -15.81
N GLU A 19 -1.38 3.59 -15.24
CA GLU A 19 -2.47 4.45 -14.80
C GLU A 19 -2.15 5.21 -13.49
N GLY A 20 -1.06 4.85 -12.79
CA GLY A 20 -0.68 5.46 -11.51
C GLY A 20 -1.47 4.92 -10.31
N ASP A 21 -2.17 3.80 -10.48
CA ASP A 21 -3.10 3.20 -9.50
C ASP A 21 -2.42 2.21 -8.54
N LEU A 22 -1.09 2.09 -8.59
CA LEU A 22 -0.30 1.22 -7.72
C LEU A 22 0.43 2.01 -6.65
N SER A 23 0.73 1.34 -5.54
CA SER A 23 1.58 1.91 -4.49
C SER A 23 3.01 2.16 -5.00
N LEU A 24 3.76 3.08 -4.40
CA LEU A 24 5.19 3.27 -4.71
C LEU A 24 6.01 1.99 -4.50
N ASN A 25 5.58 1.15 -3.56
CA ASN A 25 6.20 -0.14 -3.29
C ASN A 25 6.01 -1.13 -4.45
N LEU A 26 4.88 -1.04 -5.15
CA LEU A 26 4.59 -1.85 -6.34
C LEU A 26 5.11 -1.21 -7.63
N ILE A 27 5.20 0.11 -7.72
CA ILE A 27 5.78 0.82 -8.88
C ILE A 27 7.29 0.54 -8.98
N ASN A 28 8.00 0.64 -7.85
CA ASN A 28 9.45 0.46 -7.75
C ASN A 28 9.79 -0.57 -6.67
N PRO A 29 9.53 -1.86 -6.92
CA PRO A 29 9.63 -2.90 -5.92
C PRO A 29 11.08 -3.18 -5.52
N SER A 30 11.27 -3.35 -4.22
CA SER A 30 12.46 -3.94 -3.60
C SER A 30 12.00 -5.03 -2.63
N PRO A 31 12.88 -5.94 -2.19
CA PRO A 31 12.52 -6.99 -1.24
C PRO A 31 11.79 -6.47 0.00
N ALA A 32 12.31 -5.42 0.63
CA ALA A 32 11.69 -4.79 1.80
C ALA A 32 10.36 -4.10 1.47
N LYS A 33 10.28 -3.40 0.34
CA LYS A 33 9.04 -2.74 -0.11
C LYS A 33 7.93 -3.74 -0.38
N LEU A 34 8.23 -4.89 -0.98
CA LEU A 34 7.24 -5.94 -1.22
C LEU A 34 6.74 -6.58 0.07
N ARG A 35 7.63 -6.82 1.05
CA ARG A 35 7.20 -7.23 2.39
C ARG A 35 6.26 -6.21 3.02
N ASP A 36 6.63 -4.93 2.94
CA ASP A 36 5.82 -3.85 3.51
C ASP A 36 4.48 -3.71 2.79
N GLU A 37 4.43 -3.92 1.47
CA GLU A 37 3.19 -4.04 0.70
C GLU A 37 2.32 -5.22 1.14
N CYS A 38 2.92 -6.39 1.40
CA CYS A 38 2.17 -7.54 1.89
C CYS A 38 1.50 -7.24 3.23
N LEU A 39 2.22 -6.60 4.17
CA LEU A 39 1.64 -6.18 5.45
C LEU A 39 0.46 -5.22 5.24
N MET A 40 0.60 -4.27 4.32
CA MET A 40 -0.47 -3.33 3.98
C MET A 40 -1.72 -4.02 3.43
N VAL A 41 -1.55 -4.81 2.37
CA VAL A 41 -2.67 -5.49 1.70
C VAL A 41 -3.35 -6.47 2.67
N TYR A 42 -2.59 -7.15 3.53
CA TYR A 42 -3.17 -8.07 4.52
C TYR A 42 -3.98 -7.33 5.58
N ALA A 43 -3.51 -6.18 6.07
CA ALA A 43 -4.25 -5.36 7.03
C ALA A 43 -5.53 -4.74 6.44
N GLU A 44 -5.49 -4.29 5.18
CA GLU A 44 -6.65 -3.70 4.50
C GLU A 44 -7.66 -4.74 4.01
N ARG A 45 -7.17 -5.90 3.57
CA ARG A 45 -7.96 -6.89 2.83
C ARG A 45 -7.67 -8.33 3.31
N PRO A 46 -8.03 -8.69 4.56
CA PRO A 46 -7.89 -10.04 5.09
C PRO A 46 -9.00 -10.95 4.56
N ILE A 47 -8.88 -11.40 3.31
CA ILE A 47 -9.88 -12.29 2.69
C ILE A 47 -9.51 -13.75 3.00
N PRO A 48 -10.35 -14.52 3.72
CA PRO A 48 -10.03 -15.90 4.09
C PRO A 48 -9.74 -16.84 2.91
N SER A 49 -10.33 -16.60 1.74
CA SER A 49 -10.05 -17.40 0.53
C SER A 49 -8.62 -17.23 0.02
N ASP A 50 -7.97 -16.09 0.31
CA ASP A 50 -6.59 -15.82 -0.07
C ASP A 50 -5.59 -16.57 0.84
N ASN A 51 -6.02 -17.13 1.99
CA ASN A 51 -5.13 -17.85 2.93
C ASN A 51 -4.36 -18.98 2.26
N SER A 52 -4.97 -19.67 1.28
CA SER A 52 -4.29 -20.73 0.53
C SER A 52 -3.07 -20.21 -0.25
N ALA A 53 -3.20 -19.06 -0.93
CA ALA A 53 -2.12 -18.40 -1.66
C ALA A 53 -1.07 -17.82 -0.69
N LEU A 54 -1.52 -17.25 0.43
CA LEU A 54 -0.62 -16.74 1.47
C LEU A 54 0.22 -17.86 2.09
N ARG A 55 -0.36 -19.05 2.37
CA ARG A 55 0.39 -20.22 2.87
C ARG A 55 1.46 -20.67 1.88
N LEU A 56 1.21 -20.63 0.58
CA LEU A 56 2.19 -21.02 -0.45
C LEU A 56 3.45 -20.14 -0.41
N PHE A 57 3.31 -18.86 -0.04
CA PHE A 57 4.45 -17.94 0.00
C PHE A 57 5.02 -17.79 1.42
N PHE A 58 4.19 -17.55 2.43
CA PHE A 58 4.60 -17.23 3.80
C PHE A 58 4.72 -18.44 4.74
N ASN A 59 4.33 -19.64 4.26
CA ASN A 59 4.14 -20.85 5.07
C ASN A 59 2.96 -20.74 6.04
N GLN A 60 2.64 -21.83 6.72
CA GLN A 60 1.56 -21.89 7.71
C GLN A 60 1.94 -21.11 8.98
N PRO A 61 1.08 -20.19 9.47
CA PRO A 61 1.29 -19.54 10.75
C PRO A 61 1.14 -20.51 11.93
N PRO A 62 1.89 -20.31 13.02
CA PRO A 62 1.80 -21.16 14.21
C PRO A 62 0.48 -20.99 14.98
N ASN A 63 -0.14 -19.81 14.89
CA ASN A 63 -1.33 -19.44 15.66
C ASN A 63 -2.55 -19.27 14.73
N GLY A 64 -2.93 -20.33 14.03
CA GLY A 64 -4.09 -20.33 13.15
C GLY A 64 -3.85 -19.59 11.82
N ASP A 65 -4.73 -18.64 11.48
CA ASP A 65 -4.80 -17.99 10.16
C ASP A 65 -4.33 -16.53 10.15
N ASP A 66 -3.61 -16.08 11.19
CA ASP A 66 -2.97 -14.76 11.22
C ASP A 66 -1.58 -14.80 10.56
N PHE A 67 -1.45 -14.19 9.39
CA PHE A 67 -0.19 -14.13 8.64
C PHE A 67 0.69 -12.93 9.03
N SER A 68 0.24 -12.03 9.90
CA SER A 68 0.95 -10.79 10.24
C SER A 68 2.39 -11.04 10.67
N ASP A 69 2.59 -11.94 11.64
CA ASP A 69 3.91 -12.33 12.15
C ASP A 69 4.78 -13.00 11.07
N CYS A 70 4.19 -13.86 10.23
CA CYS A 70 4.89 -14.56 9.17
C CYS A 70 5.38 -13.58 8.08
N ILE A 71 4.55 -12.61 7.71
CA ILE A 71 4.89 -11.59 6.72
C ILE A 71 5.96 -10.66 7.30
N GLU A 72 5.86 -10.26 8.57
CA GLU A 72 6.82 -9.33 9.18
C GLU A 72 8.22 -9.94 9.28
N ARG A 73 8.33 -11.22 9.65
CA ARG A 73 9.59 -11.92 9.92
C ARG A 73 10.16 -12.67 8.71
N ILE A 74 9.48 -12.66 7.56
CA ILE A 74 9.98 -13.37 6.37
C ILE A 74 11.35 -12.85 5.95
N ASP A 75 12.22 -13.78 5.52
CA ASP A 75 13.42 -13.41 4.79
C ASP A 75 13.02 -12.68 3.50
N ILE A 76 13.36 -11.38 3.45
CA ILE A 76 12.98 -10.51 2.34
C ILE A 76 13.58 -10.98 1.01
N ASP A 77 14.70 -11.70 1.00
CA ASP A 77 15.30 -12.19 -0.24
C ASP A 77 14.40 -13.21 -0.97
N ARG A 78 13.41 -13.79 -0.28
CA ARG A 78 12.36 -14.62 -0.89
C ARG A 78 11.50 -13.86 -1.91
N PHE A 79 11.48 -12.53 -1.88
CA PHE A 79 10.78 -11.71 -2.87
C PHE A 79 11.57 -11.49 -4.16
N ARG A 80 12.87 -11.82 -4.22
CA ARG A 80 13.69 -11.63 -5.44
C ARG A 80 13.13 -12.34 -6.67
N PRO A 81 12.62 -13.58 -6.59
CA PRO A 81 11.98 -14.25 -7.73
C PRO A 81 10.72 -13.55 -8.25
N LEU A 82 9.94 -12.90 -7.35
CA LEU A 82 8.80 -12.07 -7.76
C LEU A 82 9.28 -10.79 -8.46
N ILE A 83 10.30 -10.12 -7.93
CA ILE A 83 10.88 -8.94 -8.61
C ILE A 83 11.40 -9.31 -10.00
N LYS A 84 12.07 -10.45 -10.12
CA LYS A 84 12.53 -10.99 -11.40
C LYS A 84 11.36 -11.25 -12.35
N LEU A 85 10.26 -11.84 -11.86
CA LEU A 85 9.05 -12.06 -12.66
C LEU A 85 8.47 -10.74 -13.20
N ILE A 86 8.42 -9.69 -12.38
CA ILE A 86 7.91 -8.37 -12.77
C ILE A 86 8.81 -7.71 -13.84
N ASN A 87 10.13 -7.81 -13.67
CA ASN A 87 11.10 -7.16 -14.56
C ASN A 87 11.35 -7.96 -15.85
N GLU A 88 11.24 -9.29 -15.79
CA GLU A 88 11.50 -10.21 -16.89
C GLU A 88 10.30 -11.17 -17.08
N PRO A 89 9.17 -10.69 -17.66
CA PRO A 89 7.91 -11.45 -17.80
C PRO A 89 8.02 -12.83 -18.46
N ASN A 90 9.01 -12.99 -19.35
CA ASN A 90 9.22 -14.21 -20.12
C ASN A 90 10.03 -15.27 -19.35
N THR A 91 10.48 -14.97 -18.12
CA THR A 91 11.25 -15.94 -17.32
C THR A 91 10.37 -17.02 -16.71
N LYS A 92 10.97 -18.18 -16.49
CA LYS A 92 10.37 -19.21 -15.64
C LYS A 92 10.41 -18.71 -14.20
N SER A 93 9.24 -18.73 -13.55
CA SER A 93 9.07 -18.36 -12.15
C SER A 93 8.13 -19.36 -11.50
N ASP A 94 8.32 -19.58 -10.20
CA ASP A 94 7.43 -20.43 -9.40
C ASP A 94 6.03 -19.83 -9.36
N ALA A 95 5.00 -20.68 -9.44
CA ALA A 95 3.60 -20.28 -9.42
C ALA A 95 3.25 -19.40 -8.22
N LYS A 96 3.87 -19.63 -7.06
CA LYS A 96 3.65 -18.82 -5.85
C LYS A 96 3.97 -17.34 -6.04
N ASN A 97 4.89 -16.99 -6.94
CA ASN A 97 5.24 -15.59 -7.21
C ASN A 97 4.11 -14.91 -8.00
N THR A 98 3.57 -15.59 -9.01
CA THR A 98 2.42 -15.09 -9.78
C THR A 98 1.19 -14.95 -8.89
N GLU A 99 0.91 -15.94 -8.04
CA GLU A 99 -0.21 -15.91 -7.09
C GLU A 99 -0.08 -14.76 -6.09
N LEU A 100 1.14 -14.56 -5.55
CA LEU A 100 1.41 -13.44 -4.66
C LEU A 100 1.21 -12.10 -5.38
N LEU A 101 1.67 -11.96 -6.63
CA LEU A 101 1.45 -10.74 -7.41
C LEU A 101 -0.04 -10.48 -7.64
N ALA A 102 -0.79 -11.51 -8.04
CA ALA A 102 -2.24 -11.44 -8.25
C ALA A 102 -2.97 -10.99 -6.98
N TRP A 103 -2.52 -11.48 -5.81
CA TRP A 103 -3.02 -11.01 -4.53
C TRP A 103 -2.64 -9.55 -4.26
N LEU A 104 -1.37 -9.17 -4.39
CA LEU A 104 -0.90 -7.79 -4.14
C LEU A 104 -1.67 -6.75 -4.97
N ILE A 105 -1.94 -7.04 -6.23
CA ILE A 105 -2.66 -6.13 -7.13
C ILE A 105 -4.17 -6.31 -7.11
N ASN A 106 -4.73 -7.11 -6.19
CA ASN A 106 -6.15 -7.40 -6.11
C ASN A 106 -6.77 -7.89 -7.45
N PHE A 107 -6.08 -8.76 -8.19
CA PHE A 107 -6.59 -9.39 -9.41
C PHE A 107 -7.71 -10.41 -9.09
N GLU A 108 -8.98 -10.11 -9.41
CA GLU A 108 -10.15 -10.87 -8.89
C GLU A 108 -10.16 -12.36 -9.26
N LEU A 109 -9.68 -12.75 -10.45
CA LEU A 109 -9.63 -14.14 -10.88
C LEU A 109 -8.42 -14.88 -10.27
N ARG A 110 -8.16 -14.70 -8.97
CA ARG A 110 -7.16 -15.44 -8.20
C ARG A 110 -7.84 -16.41 -7.23
N PRO A 111 -7.21 -17.55 -6.89
CA PRO A 111 -5.97 -18.08 -7.44
C PRO A 111 -6.14 -18.70 -8.83
N TYR A 112 -5.07 -19.21 -9.44
CA TYR A 112 -5.06 -19.84 -10.77
C TYR A 112 -6.19 -20.85 -11.00
N GLN A 113 -6.58 -21.62 -9.98
CA GLN A 113 -7.66 -22.60 -10.10
C GLN A 113 -9.02 -21.96 -10.39
N VAL A 114 -9.27 -20.76 -9.85
CA VAL A 114 -10.48 -19.97 -10.14
C VAL A 114 -10.44 -19.48 -11.58
N TRP A 115 -9.30 -18.92 -12.00
CA TRP A 115 -9.08 -18.48 -13.38
C TRP A 115 -9.21 -19.63 -14.40
N LYS A 116 -8.67 -20.81 -14.09
CA LYS A 116 -8.73 -21.97 -14.98
C LYS A 116 -10.17 -22.42 -15.21
N LYS A 117 -11.01 -22.39 -14.16
CA LYS A 117 -12.43 -22.74 -14.25
C LYS A 117 -13.25 -21.70 -15.03
N SER A 118 -12.78 -20.46 -15.17
CA SER A 118 -13.46 -19.41 -15.94
C SER A 118 -13.17 -19.46 -17.47
N ASN A 119 -12.79 -20.62 -18.00
CA ASN A 119 -12.41 -20.85 -19.41
C ASN A 119 -11.24 -19.97 -19.88
N GLY A 120 -10.24 -19.77 -19.01
CA GLY A 120 -9.04 -19.00 -19.33
C GLY A 120 -9.33 -17.50 -19.53
N GLY A 121 -10.03 -16.89 -18.56
CA GLY A 121 -10.31 -15.45 -18.58
C GLY A 121 -11.54 -15.01 -19.40
N LYS A 122 -12.37 -15.96 -19.88
CA LYS A 122 -13.64 -15.66 -20.57
C LYS A 122 -14.82 -15.41 -19.62
N GLY A 123 -14.65 -15.63 -18.32
CA GLY A 123 -15.55 -15.10 -17.29
C GLY A 123 -15.55 -13.56 -17.29
N PRO A 124 -16.48 -12.90 -16.58
CA PRO A 124 -16.45 -11.45 -16.45
C PRO A 124 -15.05 -11.05 -15.97
N LYS A 125 -14.32 -10.30 -16.81
CA LYS A 125 -13.05 -9.69 -16.42
C LYS A 125 -13.35 -8.85 -15.19
N PRO A 126 -12.50 -8.88 -14.13
CA PRO A 126 -12.56 -7.88 -13.09
C PRO A 126 -12.75 -6.54 -13.74
N GLY A 127 -13.91 -5.95 -13.51
CA GLY A 127 -14.20 -4.64 -14.05
C GLY A 127 -13.11 -3.73 -13.52
N PHE A 128 -12.32 -3.15 -14.42
CA PHE A 128 -11.82 -1.81 -14.20
C PHE A 128 -13.07 -0.93 -14.08
N ALA A 129 -13.74 -0.97 -12.93
CA ALA A 129 -14.73 0.01 -12.57
C ALA A 129 -13.94 1.29 -12.33
N LYS A 130 -13.62 1.97 -13.45
CA LYS A 130 -13.19 3.35 -13.42
C LYS A 130 -14.17 4.07 -12.49
N PRO A 131 -13.71 4.83 -11.48
CA PRO A 131 -14.63 5.73 -10.80
C PRO A 131 -15.27 6.58 -11.90
N LYS A 132 -16.60 6.52 -12.02
CA LYS A 132 -17.35 7.26 -13.04
C LYS A 132 -17.23 8.75 -12.74
N ILE A 133 -16.14 9.39 -13.16
CA ILE A 133 -16.08 10.84 -13.28
C ILE A 133 -17.06 11.17 -14.41
N LYS A 134 -18.17 11.85 -14.08
CA LYS A 134 -19.21 12.19 -15.05
C LYS A 134 -18.59 12.99 -16.19
N ALA A 135 -18.58 12.43 -17.40
CA ALA A 135 -18.11 13.03 -18.65
C ALA A 135 -19.05 14.14 -19.14
N ALA A 136 -19.31 15.15 -18.30
CA ALA A 136 -20.23 16.25 -18.60
C ALA A 136 -19.53 17.51 -19.16
N LEU A 137 -18.22 17.50 -19.39
CA LEU A 137 -17.47 18.65 -19.93
C LEU A 137 -16.99 18.49 -21.38
N ILE A 138 -17.33 17.38 -22.05
CA ILE A 138 -16.86 17.12 -23.43
C ILE A 138 -17.84 17.65 -24.51
N ALA A 139 -19.02 18.15 -24.13
CA ALA A 139 -19.99 18.71 -25.08
C ALA A 139 -19.72 20.17 -25.50
N PHE A 140 -18.74 20.87 -24.90
CA PHE A 140 -18.35 22.24 -25.31
C PHE A 140 -17.15 22.28 -26.29
N MET A 141 -16.52 21.13 -26.55
CA MET A 141 -15.31 20.99 -27.38
C MET A 141 -15.60 20.61 -28.85
N ILE A 142 -16.83 20.78 -29.32
CA ILE A 142 -17.20 20.55 -30.73
C ILE A 142 -17.40 21.87 -31.50
N ILE A 143 -17.52 23.01 -30.82
CA ILE A 143 -17.73 24.32 -31.46
C ILE A 143 -16.40 24.98 -31.92
N ALA A 144 -15.26 24.53 -31.40
CA ALA A 144 -13.94 25.08 -31.75
C ALA A 144 -13.21 24.37 -32.93
N PHE A 145 -13.92 23.57 -33.73
CA PHE A 145 -13.37 22.91 -34.93
C PHE A 145 -13.55 23.71 -36.24
N ALA A 146 -14.19 24.89 -36.19
CA ALA A 146 -14.50 25.68 -37.39
C ALA A 146 -13.42 26.69 -37.80
N THR A 147 -12.34 26.87 -37.04
CA THR A 147 -11.25 27.77 -37.43
C THR A 147 -9.91 27.09 -37.15
N GLY A 148 -9.28 26.61 -38.21
CA GLY A 148 -8.01 25.90 -38.16
C GLY A 148 -6.99 26.60 -37.25
N GLY A 149 -6.56 25.89 -36.22
CA GLY A 149 -5.60 26.38 -35.25
C GLY A 149 -4.91 25.19 -34.59
N THR A 150 -3.81 24.76 -35.20
CA THR A 150 -2.69 23.97 -34.64
C THR A 150 -2.98 23.10 -33.41
N ILE A 151 -2.94 21.78 -33.64
CA ILE A 151 -2.66 20.78 -32.60
C ILE A 151 -1.20 20.99 -32.15
N ILE A 152 -0.98 21.95 -31.25
CA ILE A 152 0.10 21.82 -30.28
C ILE A 152 -0.46 20.82 -29.28
N ALA A 153 0.00 19.57 -29.41
CA ALA A 153 -0.14 18.58 -28.37
C ALA A 153 0.47 19.18 -27.08
N MET A 154 -0.38 19.76 -26.24
CA MET A 154 -0.05 20.07 -24.85
C MET A 154 0.09 18.73 -24.13
N LYS A 155 1.24 18.08 -24.34
CA LYS A 155 1.90 17.32 -23.29
C LYS A 155 2.40 18.32 -22.27
N THR A 156 1.51 18.86 -21.46
CA THR A 156 1.91 19.47 -20.19
C THR A 156 1.80 18.41 -19.11
N ASP A 157 2.60 17.35 -19.25
CA ASP A 157 3.08 16.60 -18.09
C ASP A 157 4.13 17.49 -17.41
N PHE A 158 3.69 18.55 -16.72
CA PHE A 158 4.53 19.19 -15.72
C PHE A 158 4.62 18.21 -14.55
N GLY A 159 5.54 17.25 -14.70
CA GLY A 159 5.97 16.28 -13.71
C GLY A 159 6.66 16.96 -12.53
N SER A 160 5.90 17.74 -11.76
CA SER A 160 6.32 18.06 -10.41
C SER A 160 6.37 16.73 -9.65
N LYS A 161 7.54 16.40 -9.11
CA LYS A 161 7.66 15.22 -8.22
C LYS A 161 6.65 15.45 -7.09
N PRO A 162 5.76 14.49 -6.80
CA PRO A 162 4.86 14.64 -5.67
C PRO A 162 5.66 14.64 -4.37
N CYS A 163 5.38 15.62 -3.51
CA CYS A 163 5.88 15.73 -2.16
C CYS A 163 4.77 15.37 -1.15
N MET A 164 5.13 15.29 0.11
CA MET A 164 4.20 15.24 1.23
C MET A 164 4.71 16.12 2.36
N TYR A 165 3.80 16.62 3.19
CA TYR A 165 4.15 17.33 4.43
C TYR A 165 3.29 16.80 5.59
N TRP A 166 3.81 16.93 6.81
CA TRP A 166 3.09 16.51 8.01
C TRP A 166 2.23 17.66 8.52
N ASP A 167 0.91 17.46 8.65
CA ASP A 167 -0.04 18.49 9.10
C ASP A 167 -0.23 18.55 10.63
N GLY A 168 0.44 17.65 11.37
CA GLY A 168 0.29 17.46 12.81
C GLY A 168 -0.39 16.14 13.19
N THR A 169 -1.14 15.54 12.27
CA THR A 169 -1.87 14.28 12.46
C THR A 169 -1.54 13.24 11.40
N ASN A 170 -1.35 13.62 10.15
CA ASN A 170 -1.07 12.72 9.02
C ASN A 170 -0.22 13.42 7.96
N TYR A 171 0.30 12.64 7.01
CA TYR A 171 0.96 13.19 5.84
C TYR A 171 -0.06 13.58 4.77
N ILE A 172 0.04 14.82 4.26
CA ILE A 172 -0.80 15.34 3.18
C ILE A 172 0.03 15.41 1.89
N PRO A 173 -0.45 14.82 0.77
CA PRO A 173 0.23 14.92 -0.52
C PRO A 173 0.13 16.35 -1.07
N ILE A 174 1.22 16.85 -1.63
CA ILE A 174 1.30 18.20 -2.19
C ILE A 174 2.33 18.26 -3.33
N GLY A 175 2.21 19.24 -4.23
CA GLY A 175 3.29 19.55 -5.18
C GLY A 175 4.55 20.06 -4.45
N CYS A 176 5.74 19.61 -4.84
CA CYS A 176 6.98 20.09 -4.21
C CYS A 176 7.20 21.61 -4.35
N GLU A 177 6.62 22.24 -5.37
CA GLU A 177 6.74 23.68 -5.64
C GLU A 177 5.73 24.55 -4.87
N GLU A 178 4.79 23.92 -4.14
CA GLU A 178 3.79 24.66 -3.38
C GLU A 178 4.43 25.43 -2.21
N ASN A 179 3.99 26.68 -2.03
CA ASN A 179 4.54 27.59 -1.04
C ASN A 179 3.83 27.44 0.31
N ILE A 180 4.20 26.38 1.04
CA ILE A 180 3.76 26.16 2.42
C ILE A 180 4.93 26.30 3.40
N ASN A 181 4.66 26.83 4.59
CA ASN A 181 5.63 26.89 5.69
C ASN A 181 5.67 25.54 6.44
N ALA A 182 6.05 24.49 5.74
CA ALA A 182 6.23 23.16 6.31
C ALA A 182 7.38 22.42 5.62
N ASN A 183 7.98 21.47 6.34
CA ASN A 183 9.01 20.62 5.74
C ASN A 183 8.35 19.67 4.72
N LYS A 184 8.78 19.77 3.46
CA LYS A 184 8.32 18.94 2.36
C LYS A 184 9.28 17.77 2.18
N LEU A 185 8.75 16.56 2.15
CA LEU A 185 9.48 15.33 1.88
C LEU A 185 9.06 14.79 0.53
N ALA A 186 9.92 14.00 -0.13
CA ALA A 186 9.49 13.20 -1.26
C ALA A 186 8.32 12.30 -0.81
N ILE A 187 7.30 12.17 -1.66
CA ILE A 187 6.11 11.42 -1.27
C ILE A 187 6.46 9.97 -0.90
N ASP A 188 5.95 9.53 0.24
CA ASP A 188 5.90 8.14 0.64
C ASP A 188 4.43 7.75 0.81
N GLN A 189 3.88 7.04 -0.17
CA GLN A 189 2.48 6.63 -0.17
C GLN A 189 2.13 5.71 1.00
N TYR A 190 3.09 4.98 1.58
CA TYR A 190 2.87 4.21 2.80
C TYR A 190 2.55 5.17 3.96
N GLN A 191 3.40 6.18 4.14
CA GLN A 191 3.23 7.10 5.26
C GLN A 191 2.00 7.99 5.09
N VAL A 192 1.70 8.43 3.85
CA VAL A 192 0.46 9.15 3.55
C VAL A 192 -0.78 8.32 3.88
N ARG A 193 -0.81 7.03 3.52
CA ARG A 193 -2.00 6.21 3.69
C ARG A 193 -2.16 5.64 5.10
N TYR A 194 -1.08 5.32 5.80
CA TYR A 194 -1.15 4.53 7.04
C TYR A 194 -0.55 5.21 8.25
N LEU A 195 0.34 6.20 8.09
CA LEU A 195 0.96 6.85 9.23
C LEU A 195 0.10 8.01 9.73
N HIS A 196 -0.71 7.72 10.73
CA HIS A 196 -1.52 8.69 11.44
C HIS A 196 -1.09 8.74 12.89
N ARG A 197 -1.06 9.94 13.46
CA ARG A 197 -0.91 10.13 14.90
C ARG A 197 -2.21 9.77 15.61
N ILE A 198 -2.07 9.02 16.69
CA ILE A 198 -3.17 8.63 17.55
C ILE A 198 -3.36 9.74 18.59
N THR A 199 -4.41 10.53 18.41
CA THR A 199 -4.71 11.70 19.26
C THR A 199 -5.42 11.33 20.56
N LYS A 200 -5.98 10.13 20.67
CA LYS A 200 -6.63 9.58 21.87
C LYS A 200 -5.97 8.26 22.31
N PRO A 201 -4.80 8.32 22.97
CA PRO A 201 -4.07 7.12 23.39
C PRO A 201 -4.85 6.22 24.36
N ASP A 202 -5.79 6.79 25.12
CA ASP A 202 -6.67 6.08 26.03
C ASP A 202 -7.67 5.13 25.33
N THR A 203 -7.80 5.20 23.99
CA THR A 203 -8.58 4.22 23.23
C THR A 203 -7.81 2.94 22.92
N LEU A 204 -6.47 2.97 23.00
CA LEU A 204 -5.60 1.85 22.65
C LEU A 204 -5.76 0.68 23.62
N THR A 205 -5.60 -0.55 23.15
CA THR A 205 -5.79 -1.78 23.90
C THR A 205 -4.51 -2.64 23.90
N LEU A 206 -4.51 -3.73 24.68
CA LEU A 206 -3.42 -4.71 24.65
C LEU A 206 -3.25 -5.36 23.27
N ASN A 207 -4.33 -5.46 22.47
CA ASN A 207 -4.27 -6.01 21.11
C ASN A 207 -3.51 -5.10 20.13
N ASP A 208 -3.25 -3.85 20.51
CA ASP A 208 -2.55 -2.87 19.67
C ASP A 208 -1.04 -2.90 19.86
N ILE A 209 -0.54 -3.68 20.82
CA ILE A 209 0.89 -3.95 21.01
C ILE A 209 1.46 -4.57 19.73
N GLY A 210 2.64 -4.10 19.32
CA GLY A 210 3.29 -4.51 18.05
C GLY A 210 2.72 -3.82 16.79
N ARG A 211 1.42 -3.47 16.77
CA ARG A 211 0.79 -2.79 15.62
C ARG A 211 0.96 -1.26 15.70
N VAL A 212 0.70 -0.69 16.88
CA VAL A 212 0.91 0.72 17.15
C VAL A 212 2.39 0.98 17.35
N HIS A 213 2.85 2.10 16.82
CA HIS A 213 4.22 2.56 16.95
C HIS A 213 4.28 3.82 17.80
N TYR A 214 5.43 4.11 18.40
CA TYR A 214 5.59 5.26 19.28
C TYR A 214 6.90 6.00 19.06
N PHE A 215 6.89 7.27 19.47
CA PHE A 215 8.08 8.10 19.60
C PHE A 215 8.10 8.78 20.96
N LYS A 216 9.19 8.62 21.70
CA LYS A 216 9.37 9.24 23.01
C LYS A 216 9.89 10.66 22.84
N ILE A 217 9.10 11.64 23.27
CA ILE A 217 9.47 13.07 23.23
C ILE A 217 10.33 13.41 24.45
N SER A 218 9.88 12.99 25.63
CA SER A 218 10.56 13.20 26.90
C SER A 218 10.38 12.00 27.82
N VAL A 219 10.87 12.07 29.06
CA VAL A 219 10.67 11.00 30.04
C VAL A 219 9.18 10.69 30.26
N ASP A 220 8.33 11.72 30.25
CA ASP A 220 6.90 11.62 30.59
C ASP A 220 5.96 11.83 29.39
N SER A 221 6.49 12.20 28.23
CA SER A 221 5.70 12.46 27.02
C SER A 221 6.06 11.51 25.87
N VAL A 222 5.03 10.90 25.29
CA VAL A 222 5.13 9.96 24.17
C VAL A 222 4.02 10.24 23.15
N GLU A 223 4.33 10.09 21.87
CA GLU A 223 3.36 10.10 20.78
C GLU A 223 3.20 8.70 20.20
N PHE A 224 1.96 8.35 19.85
CA PHE A 224 1.59 7.07 19.26
C PHE A 224 1.12 7.25 17.82
N TYR A 225 1.36 6.25 16.99
CA TYR A 225 1.10 6.25 15.57
C TYR A 225 0.55 4.90 15.11
N THR A 226 -0.30 4.92 14.09
CA THR A 226 -1.00 3.73 13.57
C THR A 226 -0.11 2.80 12.75
N ALA A 227 1.07 3.25 12.33
CA ALA A 227 1.96 2.48 11.48
C ALA A 227 3.44 2.73 11.80
N LYS A 228 4.31 1.87 11.28
CA LYS A 228 5.76 2.07 11.29
C LYS A 228 6.15 3.21 10.36
N GLY A 229 7.32 3.79 10.57
CA GLY A 229 7.81 4.86 9.72
C GLY A 229 8.92 5.65 10.39
N ASP A 230 9.32 6.71 9.73
CA ASP A 230 10.20 7.71 10.32
C ASP A 230 9.36 8.70 11.15
N CYS A 231 9.96 9.28 12.19
CA CYS A 231 9.24 10.21 13.05
C CYS A 231 8.96 11.50 12.27
N PRO A 232 7.69 11.97 12.18
CA PRO A 232 7.38 13.18 11.43
C PRO A 232 8.07 14.45 11.96
N LYS A 233 8.48 14.45 13.24
CA LYS A 233 9.24 15.54 13.87
C LYS A 233 10.75 15.44 13.66
N ASP A 234 11.26 14.24 13.38
CA ASP A 234 12.69 13.98 13.18
C ASP A 234 12.84 12.74 12.27
N THR A 235 12.91 12.97 10.96
CA THR A 235 12.92 11.90 9.96
C THR A 235 14.17 11.02 10.00
N LYS A 236 15.19 11.40 10.78
CA LYS A 236 16.37 10.56 11.02
C LYS A 236 16.12 9.48 12.09
N LYS A 237 15.01 9.57 12.82
CA LYS A 237 14.64 8.62 13.87
C LYS A 237 13.45 7.80 13.42
N ARG A 238 13.51 6.49 13.69
CA ARG A 238 12.42 5.57 13.39
C ARG A 238 11.47 5.44 14.57
N LEU A 239 10.19 5.29 14.26
CA LEU A 239 9.17 4.94 15.25
C LEU A 239 9.41 3.50 15.74
N LYS A 240 9.22 3.27 17.03
CA LYS A 240 9.43 1.96 17.66
C LYS A 240 8.08 1.26 17.84
N PRO A 241 7.99 -0.07 17.67
CA PRO A 241 6.76 -0.80 17.96
C PRO A 241 6.41 -0.66 19.45
N MET A 242 5.13 -0.46 19.75
CA MET A 242 4.64 -0.34 21.12
C MET A 242 4.79 -1.67 21.85
N THR A 243 5.38 -1.62 23.03
CA THR A 243 5.55 -2.77 23.93
C THR A 243 4.53 -2.73 25.06
N LYS A 244 4.33 -3.87 25.73
CA LYS A 244 3.52 -3.97 26.94
C LYS A 244 3.93 -2.94 28.01
N TYR A 245 5.25 -2.77 28.22
CA TYR A 245 5.78 -1.76 29.14
C TYR A 245 5.34 -0.34 28.78
N MET A 246 5.41 0.04 27.50
CA MET A 246 5.00 1.37 27.05
C MET A 246 3.49 1.59 27.24
N TYR A 247 2.68 0.57 26.97
CA TYR A 247 1.25 0.61 27.21
C TYR A 247 0.91 0.80 28.70
N GLU A 248 1.53 0.01 29.57
CA GLU A 248 1.30 0.09 31.02
C GLU A 248 1.75 1.43 31.60
N LYS A 249 2.90 1.95 31.14
CA LYS A 249 3.46 3.20 31.65
C LYS A 249 2.70 4.44 31.19
N TYR A 250 2.29 4.50 29.92
CA TYR A 250 1.79 5.74 29.33
C TYR A 250 0.30 5.72 29.01
N ILE A 251 -0.33 4.57 28.77
CA ILE A 251 -1.74 4.49 28.33
C ILE A 251 -2.67 4.17 29.50
N LEU A 252 -2.33 3.17 30.34
CA LEU A 252 -3.19 2.77 31.45
C LEU A 252 -3.53 3.91 32.43
N PRO A 253 -2.59 4.79 32.84
CA PRO A 253 -2.93 5.90 33.72
C PRO A 253 -3.93 6.88 33.11
N GLN A 254 -3.87 7.10 31.79
CA GLN A 254 -4.79 7.99 31.09
C GLN A 254 -6.22 7.41 31.07
N LYS A 255 -6.36 6.09 30.85
CA LYS A 255 -7.66 5.40 30.90
C LYS A 255 -8.34 5.49 32.26
N ALA A 256 -7.57 5.44 33.34
CA ALA A 256 -8.10 5.57 34.70
C ALA A 256 -8.63 6.99 34.96
N SER A 257 -7.98 8.00 34.38
CA SER A 257 -8.40 9.40 34.46
C SER A 257 -9.59 9.73 33.58
N SER A 258 -9.70 9.15 32.37
CA SER A 258 -10.83 9.39 31.44
C SER A 258 -12.18 8.78 31.89
N LYS A 259 -12.18 7.93 32.94
CA LYS A 259 -13.39 7.28 33.49
C LYS A 259 -14.00 8.01 34.69
N LYS A 260 -13.35 9.08 35.18
CA LYS A 260 -13.88 9.98 36.20
C LYS A 260 -14.55 11.17 35.52
#